data_AF-A0A0F9ZM27-F1
#
_entry.id   AF-A0A0F9ZM27-F1
#
_cell.length_a   1.000
_cell.length_b   1.000
_cell.length_c   1.000
_cell.angle_alpha   90.00
_cell.angle_beta   90.00
_cell.angle_gamma   90.00
#
_symmetry.space_group_name_H-M   'P 1'
#
loop_
_entity.id
_entity.type
_entity.pdbx_description
1 polymer ?
#
loop_
_entity_poly.entity_id
_entity_poly.type
_entity_poly.pdbx_seq_one_letter_code
_entity_poly.pdbx_strand_id
1 'polypeptide(L)'
;MTNNNTQKSKKNKLVETKNVFETLKYEAKVTTDEFFKQLLGQQQVLNQKRAGELSVGQSVEINEVLNGKEEQRKKYEEQIFFERRLFSEEKQETNNRIQELRMRLQVIQAEAVKMVNSTQKLTEGIKIAVLQGTVDASEYQINFFENIIKMIANFRKKIDSAVTWLQGSNTRAQKKNFWSQYKKKGASFLLSGESYSQRSAG
;
A
#
# COMPACT_ATOMS: atom_id res chain seq x y z
N MET A 1 14.86 -64.85 -40.73
CA MET A 1 16.25 -65.36 -40.63
C MET A 1 17.12 -64.11 -40.49
N THR A 2 17.84 -63.76 -39.44
CA THR A 2 18.42 -64.39 -38.22
C THR A 2 18.77 -63.20 -37.29
N ASN A 3 18.18 -63.09 -36.08
CA ASN A 3 18.79 -63.35 -34.77
C ASN A 3 20.19 -62.75 -34.51
N ASN A 4 20.30 -61.81 -33.54
CA ASN A 4 21.10 -61.95 -32.30
C ASN A 4 21.12 -60.60 -31.54
N ASN A 5 20.54 -60.45 -30.34
CA ASN A 5 20.79 -61.03 -29.02
C ASN A 5 21.68 -60.12 -28.13
N THR A 6 21.06 -59.73 -27.03
CA THR A 6 21.52 -59.03 -25.81
C THR A 6 22.79 -59.58 -25.16
N GLN A 7 23.70 -58.68 -24.73
CA GLN A 7 24.56 -58.81 -23.53
C GLN A 7 24.87 -57.39 -22.99
N LYS A 8 24.20 -56.90 -21.94
CA LYS A 8 24.62 -56.96 -20.52
C LYS A 8 26.13 -56.82 -20.29
N SER A 9 26.55 -55.65 -19.81
CA SER A 9 27.65 -55.55 -18.85
C SER A 9 27.23 -54.62 -17.72
N LYS A 10 26.92 -55.25 -16.58
CA LYS A 10 26.78 -54.60 -15.28
C LYS A 10 28.21 -54.32 -14.78
N LYS A 11 28.55 -53.06 -14.52
CA LYS A 11 29.59 -52.74 -13.53
C LYS A 11 28.94 -52.02 -12.36
N ASN A 12 29.01 -52.70 -11.22
CA ASN A 12 28.46 -52.29 -9.95
C ASN A 12 29.19 -51.07 -9.38
N LYS A 13 28.38 -50.21 -8.77
CA LYS A 13 28.61 -49.30 -7.66
C LYS A 13 29.91 -49.52 -6.87
N LEU A 14 30.67 -48.44 -6.72
CA LEU A 14 31.29 -48.04 -5.45
C LEU A 14 30.97 -46.56 -5.26
N VAL A 15 29.93 -46.31 -4.48
CA VAL A 15 29.54 -44.98 -4.02
C VAL A 15 30.38 -44.71 -2.77
N GLU A 16 31.40 -43.88 -2.87
CA GLU A 16 31.98 -43.22 -1.70
C GLU A 16 30.96 -42.18 -1.21
N THR A 17 30.21 -42.51 -0.16
CA THR A 17 29.36 -41.54 0.55
C THR A 17 30.26 -40.64 1.40
N LYS A 18 30.84 -39.61 0.78
CA LYS A 18 31.41 -38.46 1.50
C LYS A 18 30.39 -37.33 1.49
N ASN A 19 29.77 -37.14 2.66
CA ASN A 19 29.11 -35.94 3.20
C ASN A 19 28.43 -34.96 2.22
N VAL A 20 27.30 -35.39 1.65
CA VAL A 20 26.36 -34.51 0.91
C VAL A 20 25.88 -33.31 1.75
N PHE A 21 25.81 -33.45 3.08
CA PHE A 21 25.47 -32.34 3.99
C PHE A 21 26.59 -31.31 4.15
N GLU A 22 27.86 -31.74 4.09
CA GLU A 22 28.98 -30.81 4.17
C GLU A 22 29.17 -30.09 2.84
N THR A 23 28.95 -30.76 1.71
CA THR A 23 28.97 -30.12 0.38
C THR A 23 27.86 -29.08 0.24
N LEU A 24 26.64 -29.37 0.73
CA LEU A 24 25.53 -28.40 0.71
C LEU A 24 25.76 -27.22 1.66
N LYS A 25 26.39 -27.44 2.83
CA LYS A 25 26.75 -26.36 3.76
C LYS A 25 27.88 -25.50 3.21
N TYR A 26 28.80 -26.09 2.44
CA TYR A 26 29.88 -25.37 1.77
C TYR A 26 29.35 -24.58 0.57
N GLU A 27 28.50 -25.17 -0.26
CA GLU A 27 27.83 -24.49 -1.39
C GLU A 27 26.89 -23.37 -0.92
N ALA A 28 26.12 -23.57 0.15
CA ALA A 28 25.28 -22.51 0.71
C ALA A 28 26.10 -21.34 1.24
N LYS A 29 27.27 -21.59 1.84
CA LYS A 29 28.18 -20.52 2.31
C LYS A 29 28.87 -19.81 1.16
N VAL A 30 29.35 -20.56 0.16
CA VAL A 30 30.02 -20.00 -1.03
C VAL A 30 29.05 -19.14 -1.84
N THR A 31 27.79 -19.58 -1.98
CA THR A 31 26.76 -18.82 -2.71
C THR A 31 26.28 -17.58 -1.96
N THR A 32 26.16 -17.63 -0.62
CA THR A 32 25.86 -16.41 0.15
C THR A 32 27.01 -15.41 0.09
N ASP A 33 28.26 -15.87 0.20
CA ASP A 33 29.42 -14.98 0.15
C ASP A 33 29.61 -14.39 -1.26
N GLU A 34 29.37 -15.15 -2.33
CA GLU A 34 29.35 -14.62 -3.70
C GLU A 34 28.20 -13.64 -3.94
N PHE A 35 27.00 -13.94 -3.42
CA PHE A 35 25.87 -13.03 -3.51
C PHE A 35 26.13 -11.71 -2.77
N PHE A 36 26.68 -11.75 -1.56
CA PHE A 36 27.04 -10.55 -0.80
C PHE A 36 28.19 -9.78 -1.46
N LYS A 37 29.18 -10.47 -2.04
CA LYS A 37 30.25 -9.83 -2.83
C LYS A 37 29.70 -9.11 -4.06
N GLN A 38 28.72 -9.72 -4.74
CA GLN A 38 28.07 -9.12 -5.91
C GLN A 38 27.13 -7.96 -5.51
N LEU A 39 26.42 -8.07 -4.39
CA LEU A 39 25.53 -7.02 -3.86
C LEU A 39 26.31 -5.79 -3.35
N LEU A 40 27.47 -6.01 -2.73
CA LEU A 40 28.38 -4.95 -2.25
C LEU A 40 29.27 -4.38 -3.35
N GLY A 41 29.13 -4.84 -4.60
CA GLY A 41 29.95 -4.38 -5.72
C GLY A 41 31.44 -4.69 -5.57
N GLN A 42 31.81 -5.62 -4.68
CA GLN A 42 33.17 -6.15 -4.58
C GLN A 42 33.40 -7.15 -5.72
N GLN A 43 33.36 -6.64 -6.95
CA GLN A 43 34.01 -7.29 -8.07
C GLN A 43 35.47 -7.43 -7.66
N GLN A 44 35.98 -8.66 -7.61
CA GLN A 44 37.39 -8.94 -7.34
C GLN A 44 38.20 -8.33 -8.49
N VAL A 45 38.44 -7.03 -8.45
CA VAL A 45 39.62 -6.44 -9.06
C VAL A 45 40.74 -7.17 -8.34
N LEU A 46 41.43 -8.05 -9.06
CA LEU A 46 42.61 -8.75 -8.58
C LEU A 46 43.49 -7.72 -7.89
N ASN A 47 43.45 -7.72 -6.55
CA ASN A 47 44.28 -6.89 -5.70
C ASN A 47 45.69 -7.44 -5.86
N GLN A 48 46.35 -7.10 -6.97
CA GLN A 48 47.79 -7.01 -7.00
C GLN A 48 48.11 -6.03 -5.88
N LYS A 49 48.64 -6.56 -4.77
CA LYS A 49 49.27 -5.75 -3.73
C LYS A 49 50.45 -5.04 -4.39
N ARG A 50 50.20 -3.90 -5.03
CA ARG A 50 51.19 -3.08 -5.75
C ARG A 50 51.98 -2.19 -4.78
N ALA A 51 52.41 -2.81 -3.68
CA ALA A 51 53.39 -2.31 -2.75
C ALA A 51 54.07 -3.56 -2.18
N GLY A 52 55.21 -3.91 -2.77
CA GLY A 52 55.90 -5.18 -2.56
C GLY A 52 56.39 -5.76 -3.89
N GLU A 53 57.60 -6.32 -3.82
CA GLU A 53 58.46 -6.88 -4.89
C GLU A 53 57.72 -7.41 -6.15
N LEU A 54 58.12 -6.89 -7.32
CA LEU A 54 57.62 -7.36 -8.61
C LEU A 54 58.11 -8.78 -8.87
N SER A 55 57.18 -9.70 -9.14
CA SER A 55 57.53 -11.05 -9.59
C SER A 55 58.14 -11.03 -11.00
N VAL A 56 59.21 -11.80 -11.20
CA VAL A 56 59.98 -11.82 -12.47
C VAL A 56 59.07 -12.24 -13.63
N GLY A 57 58.92 -11.37 -14.63
CA GLY A 57 58.05 -11.57 -15.80
C GLY A 57 56.78 -10.71 -15.82
N GLN A 58 56.49 -9.94 -14.77
CA GLN A 58 55.36 -9.01 -14.74
C GLN A 58 55.75 -7.64 -15.30
N SER A 59 55.18 -7.22 -16.43
CA SER A 59 55.33 -5.87 -16.97
C SER A 59 54.29 -4.93 -16.34
N VAL A 60 54.76 -3.86 -15.71
CA VAL A 60 53.90 -2.73 -15.30
C VAL A 60 53.99 -1.67 -16.38
N GLU A 61 52.86 -1.31 -16.98
CA GLU A 61 52.78 -0.19 -17.92
C GLU A 61 52.84 1.14 -17.15
N ILE A 62 54.07 1.58 -16.84
CA ILE A 62 54.36 2.79 -16.05
C ILE A 62 53.74 4.06 -16.69
N ASN A 63 53.51 4.04 -18.01
CA ASN A 63 52.86 5.13 -18.75
C ASN A 63 51.40 5.37 -18.35
N GLU A 64 50.65 4.38 -17.87
CA GLU A 64 49.25 4.58 -17.48
C GLU A 64 49.12 5.24 -16.10
N VAL A 65 50.04 4.91 -15.19
CA VAL A 65 50.08 5.44 -13.82
C VAL A 65 50.57 6.89 -13.79
N LEU A 66 51.59 7.24 -14.58
CA LEU A 66 52.13 8.61 -14.64
C LEU A 66 51.20 9.61 -15.35
N ASN A 67 50.30 9.14 -16.21
CA ASN A 67 49.39 10.00 -16.99
C ASN A 67 48.11 10.41 -16.24
N GLY A 68 47.94 10.04 -14.95
CA GLY A 68 46.75 10.39 -14.15
C GLY A 68 45.44 9.78 -14.64
N LYS A 69 45.48 8.94 -15.70
CA LYS A 69 44.32 8.30 -16.32
C LYS A 69 43.64 7.30 -15.38
N GLU A 70 44.42 6.61 -14.54
CA GLU A 70 43.86 5.70 -13.53
C GLU A 70 43.09 6.45 -12.43
N GLU A 71 43.59 7.60 -11.95
CA GLU A 71 42.86 8.42 -10.97
C GLU A 71 41.59 9.02 -11.57
N GLN A 72 41.65 9.47 -12.82
CA GLN A 72 40.46 9.90 -13.55
C GLN A 72 39.46 8.77 -13.68
N ARG A 73 39.90 7.55 -14.05
CA ARG A 73 39.01 6.40 -14.16
C ARG A 73 38.36 6.03 -12.83
N LYS A 74 39.11 6.05 -11.72
CA LYS A 74 38.55 5.85 -10.37
C LYS A 74 37.52 6.91 -10.01
N LYS A 75 37.80 8.19 -10.28
CA LYS A 75 36.84 9.28 -10.07
C LYS A 75 35.57 9.11 -10.90
N TYR A 76 35.70 8.69 -12.17
CA TYR A 76 34.56 8.39 -13.03
C TYR A 76 33.76 7.18 -12.53
N GLU A 77 34.43 6.11 -12.07
CA GLU A 77 33.78 4.93 -11.50
C GLU A 77 33.02 5.30 -10.20
N GLU A 78 33.62 6.10 -9.32
CA GLU A 78 33.00 6.64 -8.10
C GLU A 78 31.78 7.52 -8.43
N GLN A 79 31.90 8.38 -9.45
CA GLN A 79 30.80 9.22 -9.91
C GLN A 79 29.63 8.38 -10.43
N ILE A 80 29.90 7.39 -11.29
CA ILE A 80 28.87 6.50 -11.84
C ILE A 80 28.19 5.71 -10.72
N PHE A 81 28.95 5.24 -9.73
CA PHE A 81 28.39 4.54 -8.58
C PHE A 81 27.46 5.44 -7.76
N PHE A 82 27.90 6.67 -7.49
CA PHE A 82 27.10 7.66 -6.77
C PHE A 82 25.81 8.01 -7.53
N GLU A 83 25.89 8.24 -8.84
CA GLU A 83 24.72 8.54 -9.69
C GLU A 83 23.72 7.36 -9.71
N ARG A 84 24.22 6.12 -9.84
CA ARG A 84 23.36 4.92 -9.78
C ARG A 84 22.66 4.78 -8.43
N ARG A 85 23.40 5.02 -7.34
CA ARG A 85 22.84 4.97 -5.99
C ARG A 85 21.77 6.03 -5.83
N LEU A 86 22.05 7.28 -6.20
CA LEU A 86 21.09 8.39 -6.11
C LEU A 86 19.82 8.09 -6.90
N PHE A 87 19.95 7.59 -8.14
CA PHE A 87 18.81 7.19 -8.96
C PHE A 87 18.01 6.05 -8.32
N SER A 88 18.67 5.08 -7.70
CA SER A 88 17.98 3.97 -7.01
C SER A 88 17.22 4.45 -5.77
N GLU A 89 17.80 5.39 -5.00
CA GLU A 89 17.18 6.00 -3.82
C GLU A 89 15.96 6.84 -4.23
N GLU A 90 16.08 7.66 -5.29
CA GLU A 90 14.97 8.43 -5.85
C GLU A 90 13.83 7.52 -6.35
N LYS A 91 14.17 6.43 -7.05
CA LYS A 91 13.18 5.45 -7.50
C LYS A 91 12.48 4.75 -6.32
N GLN A 92 13.21 4.45 -5.25
CA GLN A 92 12.61 3.85 -4.06
C GLN A 92 11.66 4.84 -3.37
N GLU A 93 12.09 6.10 -3.24
CA GLU A 93 11.33 7.17 -2.62
C GLU A 93 10.01 7.44 -3.37
N THR A 94 10.09 7.56 -4.69
CA THR A 94 8.91 7.72 -5.56
C THR A 94 7.96 6.53 -5.47
N ASN A 95 8.48 5.29 -5.44
CA ASN A 95 7.66 4.10 -5.24
C ASN A 95 6.96 4.11 -3.88
N ASN A 96 7.66 4.51 -2.81
CA ASN A 96 7.07 4.61 -1.47
C ASN A 96 5.93 5.65 -1.45
N ARG A 97 6.12 6.82 -2.07
CA ARG A 97 5.07 7.83 -2.22
C ARG A 97 3.85 7.30 -2.97
N ILE A 98 4.07 6.58 -4.08
CA ILE A 98 2.97 5.98 -4.86
C ILE A 98 2.23 4.93 -4.02
N GLN A 99 2.93 4.12 -3.24
CA GLN A 99 2.31 3.15 -2.34
C GLN A 99 1.48 3.84 -1.25
N GLU A 100 2.00 4.90 -0.64
CA GLU A 100 1.27 5.68 0.35
C GLU A 100 -0.02 6.27 -0.23
N LEU A 101 0.05 6.87 -1.43
CA LEU A 101 -1.12 7.39 -2.13
C LEU A 101 -2.15 6.32 -2.43
N ARG A 102 -1.73 5.12 -2.85
CA ARG A 102 -2.61 3.98 -3.08
C ARG A 102 -3.31 3.53 -1.80
N MET A 103 -2.57 3.41 -0.69
CA MET A 103 -3.14 3.03 0.60
C MET A 103 -4.17 4.06 1.08
N ARG A 104 -3.84 5.35 1.00
CA ARG A 104 -4.77 6.42 1.35
C ARG A 104 -6.02 6.40 0.49
N LEU A 105 -5.88 6.22 -0.82
CA LEU A 105 -7.01 6.10 -1.74
C LEU A 105 -7.93 4.92 -1.38
N GLN A 106 -7.36 3.76 -1.07
CA GLN A 106 -8.15 2.58 -0.68
C GLN A 106 -8.95 2.81 0.61
N VAL A 107 -8.35 3.44 1.61
CA VAL A 107 -9.03 3.76 2.88
C VAL A 107 -10.20 4.70 2.63
N ILE A 108 -9.97 5.79 1.88
CA ILE A 108 -11.00 6.78 1.60
C ILE A 108 -12.10 6.19 0.71
N GLN A 109 -11.75 5.36 -0.26
CA GLN A 109 -12.73 4.67 -1.11
C GLN A 109 -13.61 3.73 -0.27
N ALA A 110 -13.02 2.94 0.64
CA ALA A 110 -13.78 2.06 1.53
C ALA A 110 -14.73 2.85 2.45
N GLU A 111 -14.28 4.00 2.96
CA GLU A 111 -15.12 4.90 3.74
C GLU A 111 -16.26 5.47 2.89
N ALA A 112 -15.99 5.91 1.67
CA ALA A 112 -16.99 6.41 0.74
C ALA A 112 -18.05 5.33 0.45
N VAL A 113 -17.64 4.09 0.14
CA VAL A 113 -18.56 2.95 -0.08
C VAL A 113 -19.44 2.72 1.16
N LYS A 114 -18.85 2.71 2.36
CA LYS A 114 -19.59 2.55 3.62
C LYS A 114 -20.63 3.66 3.81
N MET A 115 -20.27 4.91 3.51
CA MET A 115 -21.17 6.05 3.61
C MET A 115 -22.30 5.99 2.58
N VAL A 116 -22.01 5.55 1.36
CA VAL A 116 -23.02 5.33 0.32
C VAL A 116 -24.02 4.26 0.75
N ASN A 117 -23.55 3.10 1.20
CA ASN A 117 -24.40 1.98 1.60
C ASN A 117 -25.32 2.31 2.78
N SER A 118 -24.83 3.12 3.72
CA SER A 118 -25.63 3.58 4.86
C SER A 118 -26.58 4.73 4.52
N THR A 119 -26.51 5.31 3.32
CA THR A 119 -27.37 6.42 2.88
C THR A 119 -28.37 5.93 1.83
N GLN A 120 -29.58 5.55 2.27
CA GLN A 120 -30.62 5.02 1.38
C GLN A 120 -31.02 5.96 0.23
N LYS A 121 -30.98 7.29 0.46
CA LYS A 121 -31.44 8.33 -0.49
C LYS A 121 -30.32 8.99 -1.31
N LEU A 122 -29.22 8.29 -1.58
CA LEU A 122 -28.17 8.81 -2.45
C LEU A 122 -28.51 8.56 -3.93
N THR A 123 -28.20 9.54 -4.78
CA THR A 123 -28.37 9.45 -6.24
C THR A 123 -27.56 8.28 -6.80
N GLU A 124 -28.17 7.44 -7.66
CA GLU A 124 -27.53 6.25 -8.22
C GLU A 124 -26.19 6.55 -8.90
N GLY A 125 -26.07 7.68 -9.59
CA GLY A 125 -24.81 8.12 -10.22
C GLY A 125 -23.64 8.25 -9.25
N ILE A 126 -23.89 8.70 -8.00
CA ILE A 126 -22.84 8.78 -6.98
C ILE A 126 -22.44 7.37 -6.50
N LYS A 127 -23.42 6.46 -6.39
CA LYS A 127 -23.15 5.07 -6.03
C LYS A 127 -22.26 4.40 -7.08
N ILE A 128 -22.62 4.58 -8.35
CA ILE A 128 -21.86 4.03 -9.49
C ILE A 128 -20.45 4.62 -9.52
N ALA A 129 -20.30 5.94 -9.35
CA ALA A 129 -18.99 6.59 -9.36
C ALA A 129 -18.05 6.08 -8.24
N VAL A 130 -18.57 5.81 -7.05
CA VAL A 130 -17.78 5.28 -5.93
C VAL A 130 -17.43 3.79 -6.15
N LEU A 131 -18.33 3.02 -6.76
CA LEU A 131 -18.14 1.59 -7.01
C LEU A 131 -17.25 1.29 -8.21
N GLN A 132 -17.24 2.15 -9.24
CA GLN A 132 -16.45 1.91 -10.46
C GLN A 132 -14.94 1.90 -10.20
N GLY A 133 -14.47 2.49 -9.10
CA GLY A 133 -13.06 2.47 -8.69
C GLY A 133 -12.15 3.19 -9.68
N THR A 134 -10.97 3.62 -9.22
CA THR A 134 -9.98 4.24 -10.11
C THR A 134 -8.73 3.40 -10.17
N VAL A 135 -8.21 3.21 -11.38
CA VAL A 135 -7.03 2.38 -11.66
C VAL A 135 -5.75 3.05 -11.18
N ASP A 136 -5.70 4.39 -11.23
CA ASP A 136 -4.53 5.17 -10.87
C ASP A 136 -4.75 6.03 -9.63
N ALA A 137 -3.79 5.95 -8.70
CA ALA A 137 -3.74 6.78 -7.51
C ALA A 137 -3.16 8.15 -7.87
N SER A 138 -4.02 9.17 -7.91
CA SER A 138 -3.62 10.56 -8.05
C SER A 138 -4.21 11.40 -6.93
N GLU A 139 -3.57 12.53 -6.65
CA GLU A 139 -4.04 13.50 -5.66
C GLU A 139 -5.45 14.02 -5.98
N TYR A 140 -5.78 14.13 -7.27
CA TYR A 140 -7.14 14.46 -7.72
C TYR A 140 -8.17 13.44 -7.23
N GLN A 141 -7.88 12.14 -7.34
CA GLN A 141 -8.82 11.11 -6.91
C GLN A 141 -9.03 11.12 -5.39
N ILE A 142 -7.95 11.33 -4.63
CA ILE A 142 -8.03 11.50 -3.17
C ILE A 142 -8.97 12.67 -2.84
N ASN A 143 -8.73 13.83 -3.44
CA ASN A 143 -9.57 15.02 -3.21
C ASN A 143 -11.02 14.81 -3.64
N PHE A 144 -11.25 14.11 -4.75
CA PHE A 144 -12.59 13.77 -5.23
C PHE A 144 -13.36 12.93 -4.20
N PHE A 145 -12.77 11.83 -3.71
CA PHE A 145 -13.44 11.00 -2.71
C PHE A 145 -13.62 11.72 -1.36
N GLU A 146 -12.64 12.53 -0.93
CA GLU A 146 -12.80 13.39 0.25
C GLU A 146 -13.98 14.35 0.10
N ASN A 147 -14.16 14.95 -1.08
CA ASN A 147 -15.28 15.83 -1.36
C ASN A 147 -16.62 15.09 -1.34
N ILE A 148 -16.67 13.85 -1.87
CA ILE A 148 -17.86 12.99 -1.77
C ILE A 148 -18.21 12.72 -0.31
N ILE A 149 -17.22 12.33 0.51
CA ILE A 149 -17.44 12.05 1.94
C ILE A 149 -17.96 13.30 2.65
N LYS A 150 -17.33 14.47 2.44
CA LYS A 150 -17.77 15.75 3.01
C LYS A 150 -19.20 16.09 2.59
N MET A 151 -19.55 15.87 1.33
CA MET A 151 -20.90 16.10 0.82
C MET A 151 -21.92 15.20 1.51
N ILE A 152 -21.65 13.90 1.62
CA ILE A 152 -22.56 12.94 2.29
C ILE A 152 -22.72 13.30 3.78
N ALA A 153 -21.63 13.63 4.46
CA ALA A 153 -21.66 14.04 5.86
C ALA A 153 -22.50 15.31 6.08
N ASN A 154 -22.34 16.33 5.22
CA ASN A 154 -23.13 17.54 5.28
C ASN A 154 -24.61 17.27 4.98
N PHE A 155 -24.91 16.36 4.05
CA PHE A 155 -26.28 15.96 3.74
C PHE A 155 -26.97 15.30 4.95
N ARG A 156 -26.27 14.42 5.67
CA ARG A 156 -26.79 13.81 6.91
C ARG A 156 -27.11 14.86 7.97
N LYS A 157 -26.19 15.78 8.24
CA LYS A 157 -26.41 16.88 9.20
C LYS A 157 -27.66 17.70 8.87
N LYS A 158 -27.89 17.96 7.56
CA LYS A 158 -29.08 18.66 7.09
C LYS A 158 -30.35 17.85 7.30
N ILE A 159 -30.31 16.54 7.05
CA ILE A 159 -31.44 15.63 7.33
C ILE A 159 -31.78 15.64 8.82
N ASP A 160 -30.80 15.46 9.70
CA ASP A 160 -31.02 15.42 11.15
C ASP A 160 -31.60 16.74 11.66
N SER A 161 -31.11 17.86 11.13
CA SER A 161 -31.65 19.19 11.42
C SER A 161 -33.11 19.33 10.97
N ALA A 162 -33.45 18.83 9.78
CA ALA A 162 -34.81 18.85 9.26
C ALA A 162 -35.75 17.95 10.09
N VAL A 163 -35.29 16.77 10.53
CA VAL A 163 -36.04 15.88 11.42
C VAL A 163 -36.33 16.56 12.76
N THR A 164 -35.30 17.18 13.36
CA THR A 164 -35.43 17.91 14.62
C THR A 164 -36.41 19.07 14.48
N TRP A 165 -36.31 19.84 13.39
CA TRP A 165 -37.22 20.93 13.09
C TRP A 165 -38.67 20.43 12.91
N LEU A 166 -38.87 19.32 12.20
CA LEU A 166 -40.18 18.73 11.96
C LEU A 166 -40.81 18.20 13.26
N GLN A 167 -40.02 17.55 14.12
CA GLN A 167 -40.46 17.14 15.45
C GLN A 167 -40.85 18.34 16.32
N GLY A 168 -40.04 19.40 16.33
CA GLY A 168 -40.34 20.65 17.03
C GLY A 168 -41.62 21.33 16.49
N SER A 169 -41.81 21.32 15.18
CA SER A 169 -43.00 21.86 14.52
C SER A 169 -44.25 21.05 14.87
N ASN A 170 -44.18 19.72 14.80
CA ASN A 170 -45.28 18.82 15.12
C ASN A 170 -45.68 18.90 16.61
N THR A 171 -44.72 18.92 17.52
CA THR A 171 -44.99 19.08 18.96
C THR A 171 -45.65 20.43 19.26
N ARG A 172 -45.21 21.51 18.59
CA ARG A 172 -45.85 22.84 18.70
C ARG A 172 -47.27 22.83 18.13
N ALA A 173 -47.50 22.18 17.00
CA ALA A 173 -48.82 22.04 16.40
C ALA A 173 -49.79 21.23 17.29
N GLN A 174 -49.32 20.12 17.89
CA GLN A 174 -50.09 19.34 18.86
C GLN A 174 -50.49 20.17 20.08
N LYS A 175 -49.55 20.93 20.67
CA LYS A 175 -49.86 21.86 21.78
C LYS A 175 -50.89 22.91 21.37
N LYS A 176 -50.79 23.47 20.16
CA LYS A 176 -51.79 24.44 19.65
C LYS A 176 -53.17 23.79 19.50
N ASN A 177 -53.24 22.56 18.98
CA ASN A 177 -54.50 21.82 18.86
C ASN A 177 -55.10 21.55 20.24
N PHE A 178 -54.29 21.14 21.22
CA PHE A 178 -54.72 20.95 22.61
C PHE A 178 -55.34 22.23 23.20
N TRP A 179 -54.66 23.37 23.10
CA TRP A 179 -55.21 24.65 23.59
C TRP A 179 -56.45 25.11 22.84
N SER A 180 -56.56 24.79 21.54
CA SER A 180 -57.78 25.08 20.78
C SER A 180 -58.97 24.24 21.25
N GLN A 181 -58.75 22.97 21.61
CA GLN A 181 -59.78 22.08 22.14
C GLN A 181 -60.18 22.47 23.56
N TYR A 182 -59.21 22.86 24.40
CA TYR A 182 -59.47 23.43 25.72
C TYR A 182 -60.34 24.69 25.64
N LYS A 183 -60.03 25.64 24.75
CA LYS A 183 -60.86 26.84 24.56
C LYS A 183 -62.30 26.53 24.16
N LYS A 184 -62.54 25.44 23.41
CA LYS A 184 -63.89 25.04 22.97
C LYS A 184 -64.67 24.28 24.04
N LYS A 185 -64.02 23.37 24.76
CA LYS A 185 -64.68 22.43 25.69
C LYS A 185 -64.51 22.81 27.19
N GLY A 186 -63.70 23.82 27.50
CA GLY A 186 -63.49 24.32 28.85
C GLY A 186 -62.87 23.30 29.80
N ALA A 187 -63.15 23.45 31.10
CA ALA A 187 -62.59 22.61 32.16
C ALA A 187 -62.93 21.11 32.02
N SER A 188 -64.06 20.77 31.39
CA SER A 188 -64.47 19.38 31.13
C SER A 188 -63.46 18.63 30.26
N PHE A 189 -62.77 19.32 29.35
CA PHE A 189 -61.70 18.71 28.54
C PHE A 189 -60.43 18.41 29.33
N LEU A 190 -60.12 19.14 30.40
CA LEU A 190 -58.97 18.83 31.26
C LEU A 190 -59.22 17.60 32.14
N LEU A 191 -60.49 17.37 32.48
CA LEU A 191 -60.96 16.25 33.29
C LEU A 191 -61.23 14.98 32.48
N SER A 192 -61.19 15.05 31.14
CA SER A 192 -61.34 13.86 30.31
C SER A 192 -60.13 12.93 30.49
N GLY A 193 -60.40 11.63 30.65
CA GLY A 193 -59.34 10.62 30.83
C GLY A 193 -58.33 10.59 29.67
N GLU A 194 -58.77 10.96 28.47
CA GLU A 194 -57.93 11.06 27.28
C GLU A 194 -56.92 12.21 27.37
N SER A 195 -57.35 13.40 27.80
CA SER A 195 -56.46 14.55 28.04
C SER A 195 -55.54 14.32 29.23
N TYR A 196 -56.02 13.65 30.28
CA TYR A 196 -55.22 13.29 31.43
C TYR A 196 -54.06 12.35 31.03
N SER A 197 -54.36 11.31 30.25
CA SER A 197 -53.34 10.37 29.76
C SER A 197 -52.31 11.03 28.83
N GLN A 198 -52.73 11.96 27.97
CA GLN A 198 -51.79 12.71 27.12
C GLN A 198 -50.87 13.66 27.92
N ARG A 199 -51.31 14.12 29.10
CA ARG A 199 -50.52 14.98 29.98
C ARG A 199 -49.64 14.20 30.95
N SER A 200 -50.07 13.00 31.37
CA SER A 200 -49.32 12.14 32.29
C SER A 200 -48.25 11.29 31.60
N ALA A 201 -48.34 11.11 30.29
CA ALA A 201 -47.36 10.36 29.49
C ALA A 201 -46.19 11.23 28.98
N GLY A 202 -46.01 12.44 29.54
CA GLY A 202 -44.93 13.36 29.22
C GLY A 202 -43.73 13.21 30.14
#